data_AF-K0Q6L3-F1
#
_entry.id   AF-K0Q6L3-F1
#
_cell.length_a   1.000
_cell.length_b   1.000
_cell.length_c   1.000
_cell.angle_alpha   90.00
_cell.angle_beta   90.00
_cell.angle_gamma   90.00
#
_symmetry.space_group_name_H-M   'P 1'
#
loop_
_entity.id
_entity.type
_entity.pdbx_description
1 polymer ?
#
loop_
_entity_poly.entity_id
_entity_poly.type
_entity_poly.pdbx_seq_one_letter_code
_entity_poly.pdbx_strand_id
1 'polypeptide(L)'
;MAIYHFSMKPIARSGGRSAVASAAYRAAERLTNQRDGLTNDFTNKQGVEHTEIVLPTGMPAEWAKKRSDLWNLDIASSNLSWFSYRDYSVPRNEPIIAPNETVRNSVLKARLKEQIRQASCVIVPAGMYVNDRFWIQTEIDLALNAFMYPKPIIGIRRRSQQRTPVELERQANVMVNWNSNSLATAIYEVCR
;
A
#
# COMPACT_ATOMS: atom_id res chain seq x y z
N MET A 1 24.75 41.82 1.46
CA MET A 1 24.80 41.11 0.17
C MET A 1 23.75 40.02 0.19
N ALA A 2 22.74 40.07 -0.67
CA ALA A 2 21.69 39.05 -0.71
C ALA A 2 22.19 37.82 -1.47
N ILE A 3 22.11 36.64 -0.87
CA ILE A 3 22.47 35.37 -1.48
C ILE A 3 21.18 34.71 -1.98
N TYR A 4 21.11 34.41 -3.27
CA TYR A 4 19.99 33.66 -3.84
C TYR A 4 20.11 32.18 -3.47
N HIS A 5 19.01 31.59 -2.98
CA HIS A 5 18.94 30.16 -2.67
C HIS A 5 17.59 29.58 -3.11
N PHE A 6 17.62 28.55 -3.95
CA PHE A 6 16.46 27.78 -4.40
C PHE A 6 16.75 26.29 -4.31
N SER A 7 15.82 25.51 -3.74
CA SER A 7 15.93 24.05 -3.65
C SER A 7 14.57 23.40 -3.86
N MET A 8 14.53 22.40 -4.76
CA MET A 8 13.36 21.55 -4.97
C MET A 8 13.72 20.10 -4.65
N LYS A 9 12.91 19.45 -3.81
CA LYS A 9 13.09 18.04 -3.43
C LYS A 9 11.75 17.31 -3.55
N PRO A 10 11.63 16.28 -4.40
CA PRO A 10 10.42 15.47 -4.46
C PRO A 10 10.21 14.71 -3.15
N ILE A 11 8.95 14.57 -2.74
CA ILE A 11 8.55 13.75 -1.57
C ILE A 11 7.94 12.46 -2.11
N ALA A 12 8.61 11.34 -1.86
CA ALA A 12 8.16 10.02 -2.29
C ALA A 12 8.19 9.05 -1.12
N ARG A 13 7.15 8.21 -1.03
CA ARG A 13 7.04 7.17 0.02
C ARG A 13 8.09 6.08 -0.09
N SER A 14 8.55 5.76 -1.29
CA SER A 14 9.65 4.80 -1.51
C SER A 14 10.95 5.20 -0.81
N GLY A 15 11.14 6.50 -0.53
CA GLY A 15 12.26 7.01 0.27
C GLY A 15 11.96 7.16 1.76
N GLY A 16 10.90 6.52 2.28
CA GLY A 16 10.51 6.59 3.70
C GLY A 16 9.91 7.93 4.13
N ARG A 17 9.48 8.78 3.20
CA ARG A 17 8.90 10.10 3.49
C ARG A 17 7.39 10.10 3.34
N SER A 18 6.70 10.87 4.20
CA SER A 18 5.25 11.05 4.13
C SER A 18 4.89 12.47 3.71
N ALA A 19 3.92 12.59 2.79
CA ALA A 19 3.34 13.87 2.40
C ALA A 19 2.62 14.53 3.59
N VAL A 20 1.86 13.75 4.36
CA VAL A 20 1.16 14.21 5.58
C VAL A 20 2.17 14.73 6.61
N ALA A 21 3.24 13.97 6.89
CA ALA A 21 4.27 14.42 7.83
C ALA A 21 5.00 15.69 7.35
N SER A 22 5.29 15.77 6.05
CA SER A 22 5.95 16.96 5.46
C SER A 22 5.04 18.19 5.50
N ALA A 23 3.74 18.00 5.29
CA ALA A 23 2.75 19.06 5.40
C ALA A 23 2.60 19.55 6.85
N ALA A 24 2.50 18.62 7.81
CA ALA A 24 2.46 18.93 9.24
C ALA A 24 3.70 19.72 9.69
N TYR A 25 4.89 19.27 9.28
CA TYR A 25 6.16 19.92 9.62
C TYR A 25 6.26 21.35 9.08
N ARG A 26 5.85 21.56 7.82
CA ARG A 26 5.88 22.89 7.19
C ARG A 26 4.82 23.84 7.74
N ALA A 27 3.70 23.28 8.21
CA ALA A 27 2.62 24.07 8.78
C ALA A 27 2.73 24.28 10.30
N ALA A 28 3.70 23.64 10.98
CA ALA A 28 3.75 23.56 12.45
C ALA A 28 2.43 23.06 13.08
N GLU A 29 1.82 22.05 12.45
CA GLU A 29 0.53 21.50 12.86
C GLU A 29 0.65 20.04 13.28
N ARG A 30 -0.40 19.55 13.95
CA ARG A 30 -0.59 18.12 14.23
C ARG A 30 -1.49 17.50 13.18
N LEU A 31 -0.97 16.56 12.40
CA LEU A 31 -1.75 15.80 11.40
C LEU A 31 -1.57 14.29 11.60
N THR A 32 -2.68 13.58 11.48
CA THR A 32 -2.70 12.11 11.47
C THR A 32 -2.74 11.62 10.03
N ASN A 33 -1.83 10.72 9.67
CA ASN A 33 -1.88 10.02 8.41
C ASN A 33 -2.88 8.86 8.55
N GLN A 34 -3.96 8.91 7.78
CA GLN A 34 -5.07 7.96 7.88
C GLN A 34 -4.69 6.55 7.40
N ARG A 35 -3.65 6.42 6.57
CA ARG A 35 -3.26 5.12 6.01
C ARG A 35 -2.48 4.25 7.00
N ASP A 36 -1.56 4.85 7.75
CA ASP A 36 -0.68 4.14 8.70
C ASP A 36 -1.03 4.44 10.17
N GLY A 37 -2.00 5.33 10.43
CA GLY A 37 -2.42 5.74 11.76
C GLY A 37 -1.41 6.63 12.49
N LEU A 38 -0.28 6.98 11.87
CA LEU A 38 0.79 7.74 12.51
C LEU A 38 0.41 9.22 12.62
N THR A 39 0.40 9.72 13.85
CA THR A 39 0.20 11.14 14.14
C THR A 39 1.54 11.86 14.22
N ASN A 40 1.69 12.88 13.38
CA ASN A 40 2.86 13.74 13.34
C ASN A 40 2.49 15.06 14.01
N ASP A 41 3.04 15.32 15.20
CA ASP A 41 2.80 16.54 15.96
C ASP A 41 4.01 17.48 15.88
N PHE A 42 3.85 18.58 15.16
CA PHE A 42 4.85 19.63 15.05
C PHE A 42 4.38 20.97 15.61
N THR A 43 3.39 20.96 16.51
CA THR A 43 2.82 22.18 17.12
C THR A 43 3.85 22.98 17.93
N ASN A 44 4.89 22.33 18.44
CA ASN A 44 6.00 22.99 19.15
C ASN A 44 7.00 23.70 18.22
N LYS A 45 6.85 23.58 16.89
CA LYS A 45 7.79 24.16 15.93
C LYS A 45 7.60 25.68 15.87
N GLN A 46 8.70 26.40 16.07
CA GLN A 46 8.75 27.85 15.95
C GLN A 46 9.23 28.30 14.56
N GLY A 47 9.00 29.57 14.22
CA GLY A 47 9.45 30.19 12.97
C GLY A 47 8.52 29.98 11.77
N VAL A 48 7.30 29.52 11.99
CA VAL A 48 6.24 29.48 10.98
C VAL A 48 5.32 30.67 11.21
N GLU A 49 5.41 31.70 10.37
CA GLU A 49 4.61 32.92 10.50
C GLU A 49 3.26 32.82 9.80
N HIS A 50 3.22 32.21 8.60
CA HIS A 50 2.01 32.06 7.81
C HIS A 50 1.99 30.71 7.11
N THR A 51 0.80 30.12 6.99
CA THR A 51 0.57 28.89 6.24
C THR A 51 -0.78 28.96 5.55
N GLU A 52 -0.82 28.55 4.29
CA GLU A 52 -2.04 28.58 3.52
C GLU A 52 -2.02 27.50 2.43
N ILE A 53 -3.21 27.02 2.07
CA ILE A 53 -3.42 26.18 0.89
C ILE A 53 -4.19 27.02 -0.13
N VAL A 54 -3.53 27.32 -1.24
CA VAL A 54 -4.12 28.10 -2.33
C VAL A 54 -4.67 27.14 -3.38
N LEU A 55 -5.94 27.34 -3.75
CA LEU A 55 -6.60 26.59 -4.81
C LEU A 55 -6.67 27.43 -6.10
N PRO A 56 -6.63 26.80 -7.29
CA PRO A 56 -6.88 27.50 -8.55
C PRO A 56 -8.26 28.17 -8.56
N THR A 57 -8.33 29.35 -9.19
CA THR A 57 -9.59 30.07 -9.35
C THR A 57 -10.63 29.21 -10.08
N GLY A 58 -11.84 29.11 -9.53
CA GLY A 58 -12.94 28.34 -10.13
C GLY A 58 -12.93 26.84 -9.83
N MET A 59 -12.02 26.34 -8.98
CA MET A 59 -12.01 24.93 -8.58
C MET A 59 -13.00 24.66 -7.43
N PRO A 60 -14.02 23.80 -7.62
CA PRO A 60 -15.01 23.49 -6.58
C PRO A 60 -14.48 22.43 -5.59
N ALA A 61 -13.30 22.67 -5.01
CA ALA A 61 -12.62 21.75 -4.11
C ALA A 61 -12.37 22.38 -2.74
N GLU A 62 -13.39 23.01 -2.14
CA GLU A 62 -13.25 23.69 -0.84
C GLU A 62 -12.74 22.76 0.28
N TRP A 63 -13.04 21.46 0.18
CA TRP A 63 -12.49 20.43 1.07
C TRP A 63 -10.94 20.42 1.07
N ALA A 64 -10.29 20.77 -0.05
CA ALA A 64 -8.84 20.78 -0.18
C ALA A 64 -8.18 21.92 0.62
N LYS A 65 -8.93 22.94 1.05
CA LYS A 65 -8.42 23.96 1.97
C LYS A 65 -8.11 23.39 3.34
N LYS A 66 -8.77 22.28 3.73
CA LYS A 66 -8.45 21.55 4.95
C LYS A 66 -7.24 20.65 4.70
N ARG A 67 -6.11 21.03 5.30
CA ARG A 67 -4.81 20.36 5.14
C ARG A 67 -4.86 18.86 5.41
N SER A 68 -5.56 18.45 6.48
CA SER A 68 -5.73 17.04 6.80
C SER A 68 -6.39 16.27 5.66
N ASP A 69 -7.46 16.81 5.08
CA ASP A 69 -8.24 16.15 4.03
C ASP A 69 -7.45 16.13 2.71
N LEU A 70 -6.76 17.22 2.38
CA LEU A 70 -5.90 17.30 1.19
C LEU A 70 -4.77 16.27 1.19
N TRP A 71 -4.01 16.18 2.27
CA TRP A 71 -2.82 15.32 2.31
C TRP A 71 -3.11 13.87 2.68
N ASN A 72 -4.28 13.60 3.28
CA ASN A 72 -4.77 12.23 3.45
C ASN A 72 -5.56 11.71 2.26
N LEU A 73 -5.86 12.55 1.26
CA LEU A 73 -6.50 12.06 0.05
C LEU A 73 -5.61 11.01 -0.62
N ASP A 74 -6.02 9.76 -0.49
CA ASP A 74 -5.42 8.68 -1.24
C ASP A 74 -6.01 8.71 -2.65
N ILE A 75 -5.35 9.41 -3.57
CA ILE A 75 -5.80 9.56 -4.98
C ILE A 75 -6.02 8.19 -5.65
N ALA A 76 -5.33 7.15 -5.20
CA ALA A 76 -5.56 5.78 -5.67
C ALA A 76 -6.91 5.22 -5.19
N SER A 77 -7.30 5.49 -3.94
CA SER A 77 -8.57 5.07 -3.34
C SER A 77 -9.73 5.99 -3.74
N SER A 78 -9.49 7.28 -3.99
CA SER A 78 -10.52 8.23 -4.42
C SER A 78 -11.05 7.93 -5.82
N ASN A 79 -10.22 7.37 -6.71
CA ASN A 79 -10.64 6.87 -8.02
C ASN A 79 -11.35 5.50 -7.96
N LEU A 80 -11.50 4.93 -6.76
CA LEU A 80 -12.06 3.62 -6.49
C LEU A 80 -13.14 3.68 -5.40
N SER A 81 -13.97 4.73 -5.39
CA SER A 81 -15.05 4.87 -4.40
C SER A 81 -16.03 3.69 -4.34
N TRP A 82 -16.15 2.94 -5.44
CA TRP A 82 -16.99 1.76 -5.57
C TRP A 82 -16.35 0.46 -5.03
N PHE A 83 -15.07 0.49 -4.68
CA PHE A 83 -14.29 -0.68 -4.30
C PHE A 83 -13.72 -0.54 -2.88
N SER A 84 -14.02 -1.52 -2.03
CA SER A 84 -13.47 -1.62 -0.68
C SER A 84 -12.82 -2.98 -0.52
N TYR A 85 -11.70 -3.03 0.22
CA TYR A 85 -10.97 -4.26 0.49
C TYR A 85 -10.43 -4.24 1.92
N ARG A 86 -10.13 -5.44 2.43
CA ARG A 86 -9.39 -5.63 3.69
C ARG A 86 -8.11 -6.39 3.38
N ASP A 87 -7.00 -5.84 3.87
CA ASP A 87 -5.68 -6.45 3.72
C ASP A 87 -5.44 -7.48 4.84
N TYR A 88 -5.02 -8.68 4.46
CA TYR A 88 -4.64 -9.78 5.36
C TYR A 88 -3.17 -10.18 5.16
N SER A 89 -2.39 -9.33 4.48
CA SER A 89 -0.97 -9.56 4.27
C SER A 89 -0.18 -9.46 5.58
N VAL A 90 1.01 -10.04 5.58
CA VAL A 90 1.87 -10.14 6.76
C VAL A 90 3.19 -9.45 6.43
N PRO A 91 3.25 -8.13 6.51
CA PRO A 91 4.46 -7.40 6.18
C PRO A 91 5.47 -7.50 7.33
N ARG A 92 6.75 -7.20 7.04
CA ARG A 92 7.83 -7.29 8.06
C ARG A 92 7.60 -6.42 9.30
N ASN A 93 6.86 -5.32 9.16
CA ASN A 93 6.49 -4.40 10.24
C ASN A 93 5.23 -4.82 11.01
N GLU A 94 4.50 -5.83 10.54
CA GLU A 94 3.35 -6.42 11.24
C GLU A 94 3.40 -7.96 11.09
N PRO A 95 4.42 -8.60 11.71
CA PRO A 95 4.61 -10.02 11.56
C PRO A 95 3.56 -10.82 12.34
N ILE A 96 3.15 -11.98 11.82
CA ILE A 96 2.28 -12.95 12.51
C ILE A 96 2.86 -13.39 13.87
N ILE A 97 4.19 -13.34 13.99
CA ILE A 97 4.97 -13.85 15.12
C ILE A 97 5.87 -12.72 15.62
N ALA A 98 6.08 -12.63 16.93
CA ALA A 98 6.97 -11.63 17.49
C ALA A 98 8.39 -11.76 16.90
N PRO A 99 9.09 -10.65 16.60
CA PRO A 99 10.38 -10.67 15.90
C PRO A 99 11.48 -11.54 16.55
N ASN A 100 11.35 -11.82 17.84
CA ASN A 100 12.33 -12.55 18.64
C ASN A 100 11.93 -14.00 18.92
N GLU A 101 10.80 -14.46 18.37
CA GLU A 101 10.30 -15.82 18.59
C GLU A 101 10.72 -16.71 17.42
N THR A 102 11.55 -17.73 17.71
CA THR A 102 11.96 -18.72 16.71
C THR A 102 10.90 -19.80 16.62
N VAL A 103 10.20 -19.85 15.49
CA VAL A 103 9.08 -20.78 15.31
C VAL A 103 9.32 -21.65 14.08
N ARG A 104 8.93 -22.93 14.18
CA ARG A 104 9.04 -23.88 13.06
C ARG A 104 8.20 -23.38 11.87
N ASN A 105 8.70 -23.65 10.66
CA ASN A 105 7.99 -23.34 9.41
C ASN A 105 6.57 -23.92 9.36
N SER A 106 6.31 -25.05 10.02
CA SER A 106 4.98 -25.65 10.11
C SER A 106 3.96 -24.73 10.79
N VAL A 107 4.36 -24.02 11.85
CA VAL A 107 3.50 -23.09 12.56
C VAL A 107 3.26 -21.84 11.73
N LEU A 108 4.30 -21.29 11.10
CA LEU A 108 4.18 -20.16 10.17
C LEU A 108 3.20 -20.49 9.02
N LYS A 109 3.32 -21.68 8.42
CA LYS A 109 2.39 -22.15 7.39
C LYS A 109 0.95 -22.27 7.90
N ALA A 110 0.75 -22.79 9.12
CA ALA A 110 -0.58 -22.89 9.72
C ALA A 110 -1.22 -21.51 9.95
N ARG A 111 -0.45 -20.54 10.43
CA ARG A 111 -0.93 -19.16 10.63
C ARG A 111 -1.20 -18.44 9.31
N LEU A 112 -0.33 -18.63 8.32
CA LEU A 112 -0.52 -18.10 6.98
C LEU A 112 -1.78 -18.68 6.33
N LYS A 113 -2.04 -19.98 6.52
CA LYS A 113 -3.29 -20.62 6.11
C LYS A 113 -4.51 -19.95 6.75
N GLU A 114 -4.46 -19.59 8.03
CA GLU A 114 -5.56 -18.89 8.70
C GLU A 114 -5.80 -17.47 8.17
N GLN A 115 -4.76 -16.76 7.73
CA GLN A 115 -4.91 -15.47 7.05
C GLN A 115 -5.55 -15.66 5.67
N ILE A 116 -5.03 -16.57 4.85
CA ILE A 116 -5.56 -16.87 3.52
C ILE A 116 -7.01 -17.38 3.60
N ARG A 117 -7.39 -18.10 4.67
CA ARG A 117 -8.76 -18.57 4.90
C ARG A 117 -9.77 -17.42 4.88
N GLN A 118 -9.41 -16.29 5.48
CA GLN A 118 -10.25 -15.09 5.58
C GLN A 118 -10.25 -14.25 4.29
N ALA A 119 -9.18 -14.35 3.49
CA ALA A 119 -9.08 -13.66 2.21
C ALA A 119 -10.01 -14.30 1.17
N SER A 120 -10.55 -13.48 0.26
CA SER A 120 -11.35 -13.97 -0.87
C SER A 120 -10.49 -14.37 -2.07
N CYS A 121 -9.35 -13.69 -2.27
CA CYS A 121 -8.33 -13.99 -3.28
C CYS A 121 -6.93 -13.77 -2.71
N VAL A 122 -5.92 -14.30 -3.40
CA VAL A 122 -4.51 -14.06 -3.11
C VAL A 122 -3.89 -13.22 -4.22
N ILE A 123 -3.17 -12.16 -3.85
CA ILE A 123 -2.53 -11.24 -4.80
C ILE A 123 -1.02 -11.47 -4.75
N VAL A 124 -0.43 -11.80 -5.90
CA VAL A 124 1.00 -12.12 -5.99
C VAL A 124 1.72 -11.13 -6.89
N PRO A 125 2.58 -10.24 -6.34
CA PRO A 125 3.41 -9.37 -7.15
C PRO A 125 4.56 -10.16 -7.79
N ALA A 126 4.61 -10.21 -9.12
CA ALA A 126 5.59 -10.97 -9.90
C ALA A 126 7.05 -10.62 -9.54
N GLY A 127 7.31 -9.35 -9.20
CA GLY A 127 8.65 -8.88 -8.83
C GLY A 127 9.16 -9.42 -7.48
N MET A 128 8.29 -9.84 -6.57
CA MET A 128 8.72 -10.41 -5.28
C MET A 128 9.03 -11.90 -5.37
N TYR A 129 8.49 -12.58 -6.39
CA TYR A 129 8.70 -14.02 -6.58
C TYR A 129 10.19 -14.40 -6.71
N VAL A 130 11.03 -13.49 -7.23
CA VAL A 130 12.48 -13.70 -7.34
C VAL A 130 13.18 -13.67 -5.98
N ASN A 131 12.71 -12.85 -5.04
CA ASN A 131 13.37 -12.65 -3.74
C ASN A 131 12.83 -13.58 -2.66
N ASP A 132 11.52 -13.88 -2.69
CA ASP A 132 10.81 -14.61 -1.62
C ASP A 132 10.06 -15.84 -2.17
N ARG A 133 10.66 -16.53 -3.17
CA ARG A 133 10.04 -17.66 -3.90
C ARG A 133 9.39 -18.70 -2.99
N PHE A 134 10.08 -19.12 -1.93
CA PHE A 134 9.61 -20.18 -1.05
C PHE A 134 8.28 -19.82 -0.38
N TRP A 135 8.17 -18.61 0.17
CA TRP A 135 6.97 -18.17 0.87
C TRP A 135 5.85 -17.86 -0.11
N ILE A 136 6.16 -17.21 -1.23
CA ILE A 136 5.15 -16.92 -2.26
C ILE A 136 4.60 -18.21 -2.88
N GLN A 137 5.44 -19.20 -3.18
CA GLN A 137 4.96 -20.49 -3.65
C GLN A 137 4.14 -21.20 -2.59
N THR A 138 4.53 -21.12 -1.32
CA THR A 138 3.74 -21.67 -0.20
C THR A 138 2.35 -21.03 -0.13
N GLU A 139 2.23 -19.71 -0.30
CA GLU A 139 0.93 -19.01 -0.34
C GLU A 139 0.07 -19.47 -1.52
N ILE A 140 0.66 -19.57 -2.72
CA ILE A 140 -0.01 -20.06 -3.92
C ILE A 140 -0.50 -21.51 -3.71
N ASP A 141 0.37 -22.39 -3.20
CA ASP A 141 0.03 -23.79 -2.99
C ASP A 141 -1.07 -23.95 -1.94
N LEU A 142 -1.04 -23.14 -0.87
CA LEU A 142 -2.10 -23.11 0.14
C LEU A 142 -3.42 -22.61 -0.46
N ALA A 143 -3.38 -21.53 -1.24
CA ALA A 143 -4.55 -20.96 -1.91
C ALA A 143 -5.24 -21.99 -2.82
N LEU A 144 -4.46 -22.70 -3.63
CA LEU A 144 -4.97 -23.65 -4.61
C LEU A 144 -5.46 -24.97 -3.99
N ASN A 145 -4.80 -25.46 -2.93
CA ASN A 145 -4.98 -26.85 -2.49
C ASN A 145 -5.45 -27.02 -1.04
N ALA A 146 -5.34 -26.00 -0.18
CA ALA A 146 -5.55 -26.19 1.26
C ALA A 146 -7.00 -25.94 1.74
N PHE A 147 -7.90 -25.58 0.82
CA PHE A 147 -9.29 -25.21 1.10
C PHE A 147 -10.25 -25.98 0.20
N MET A 148 -11.48 -26.19 0.67
CA MET A 148 -12.56 -26.83 -0.11
C MET A 148 -12.84 -26.10 -1.42
N TYR A 149 -12.79 -24.76 -1.37
CA TYR A 149 -12.85 -23.89 -2.54
C TYR A 149 -11.49 -23.19 -2.69
N PRO A 150 -10.75 -23.46 -3.78
CA PRO A 150 -9.49 -22.79 -4.06
C PRO A 150 -9.65 -21.27 -4.05
N LYS A 151 -8.72 -20.58 -3.40
CA LYS A 151 -8.68 -19.11 -3.42
C LYS A 151 -8.05 -18.68 -4.75
N PRO A 152 -8.75 -17.88 -5.55
CA PRO A 152 -8.20 -17.45 -6.82
C PRO A 152 -6.98 -16.54 -6.64
N ILE A 153 -6.08 -16.60 -7.60
CA ILE A 153 -4.78 -15.94 -7.61
C ILE A 153 -4.78 -14.82 -8.64
N ILE A 154 -4.41 -13.62 -8.21
CA ILE A 154 -4.26 -12.44 -9.05
C ILE A 154 -2.79 -12.06 -9.10
N GLY A 155 -2.15 -12.24 -10.26
CA GLY A 155 -0.76 -11.87 -10.44
C GLY A 155 -0.60 -10.41 -10.88
N ILE A 156 0.30 -9.66 -10.26
CA ILE A 156 0.59 -8.27 -10.65
C ILE A 156 1.91 -8.22 -11.42
N ARG A 157 1.83 -7.77 -12.68
CA ARG A 157 2.99 -7.46 -13.51
C ARG A 157 3.66 -6.18 -13.01
N ARG A 158 4.98 -6.22 -12.86
CA ARG A 158 5.78 -5.05 -12.49
C ARG A 158 5.92 -4.10 -13.69
N ARG A 159 6.05 -2.79 -13.44
CA ARG A 159 6.25 -1.75 -14.47
C ARG A 159 7.61 -1.79 -15.18
N SER A 160 8.56 -2.64 -14.78
CA SER A 160 9.91 -2.73 -15.36
C SER A 160 10.16 -4.08 -16.05
N GLN A 161 11.16 -4.14 -16.94
CA GLN A 161 11.58 -5.27 -17.80
C GLN A 161 12.01 -6.57 -17.07
N GLN A 162 11.53 -6.85 -15.86
CA GLN A 162 11.70 -8.18 -15.27
C GLN A 162 10.68 -9.13 -15.88
N ARG A 163 11.15 -10.28 -16.39
CA ARG A 163 10.26 -11.34 -16.86
C ARG A 163 9.39 -11.80 -15.70
N THR A 164 8.08 -11.82 -15.90
CA THR A 164 7.15 -12.46 -14.98
C THR A 164 7.52 -13.95 -14.87
N PRO A 165 7.55 -14.52 -13.66
CA PRO A 165 7.78 -15.96 -13.49
C PRO A 165 6.70 -16.77 -14.24
N VAL A 166 7.13 -17.74 -15.05
CA VAL A 166 6.24 -18.56 -15.88
C VAL A 166 5.27 -19.36 -15.01
N GLU A 167 5.72 -19.80 -13.84
CA GLU A 167 4.89 -20.52 -12.86
C GLU A 167 3.74 -19.66 -12.35
N LEU A 168 4.00 -18.38 -12.04
CA LEU A 168 2.95 -17.45 -11.61
C LEU A 168 1.95 -17.19 -12.74
N GLU A 169 2.41 -16.98 -13.97
CA GLU A 169 1.49 -16.77 -15.11
C GLU A 169 0.60 -17.99 -15.37
N ARG A 170 1.10 -19.20 -15.09
CA ARG A 170 0.34 -20.44 -15.24
C ARG A 170 -0.67 -20.67 -14.11
N GLN A 171 -0.33 -20.29 -12.88
CA GLN A 171 -1.14 -20.55 -11.69
C GLN A 171 -2.13 -19.41 -11.39
N ALA A 172 -1.87 -18.20 -11.87
CA ALA A 172 -2.76 -17.07 -11.68
C ALA A 172 -4.03 -17.20 -12.53
N ASN A 173 -5.18 -16.90 -11.94
CA ASN A 173 -6.45 -16.78 -12.64
C ASN A 173 -6.45 -15.58 -13.59
N VAL A 174 -5.82 -14.47 -13.17
CA VAL A 174 -5.69 -13.26 -13.97
C VAL A 174 -4.38 -12.56 -13.69
N MET A 175 -3.82 -11.96 -14.73
CA MET A 175 -2.60 -11.16 -14.65
C MET A 175 -2.93 -9.70 -14.97
N VAL A 176 -2.68 -8.80 -14.01
CA VAL A 176 -2.96 -7.37 -14.14
C VAL A 176 -1.69 -6.53 -14.15
N ASN A 177 -1.79 -5.30 -14.65
CA ASN A 177 -0.69 -4.34 -14.55
C ASN A 177 -0.67 -3.68 -13.17
N TRP A 178 0.46 -3.07 -12.80
CA TRP A 178 0.57 -2.25 -11.59
C TRP A 178 -0.24 -0.95 -11.70
N ASN A 179 -1.57 -1.07 -11.57
CA ASN A 179 -2.56 -0.01 -11.65
C ASN A 179 -3.74 -0.37 -10.72
N SER A 180 -4.17 0.60 -9.88
CA SER A 180 -5.20 0.38 -8.87
C SER A 180 -6.55 -0.01 -9.48
N ASN A 181 -6.94 0.60 -10.61
CA ASN A 181 -8.22 0.31 -11.26
C ASN A 181 -8.23 -1.11 -11.85
N SER A 182 -7.19 -1.50 -12.58
CA SER A 182 -7.11 -2.87 -13.11
C SER A 182 -7.09 -3.93 -12.01
N LEU A 183 -6.44 -3.64 -10.87
CA LEU A 183 -6.41 -4.55 -9.74
C LEU A 183 -7.78 -4.65 -9.06
N ALA A 184 -8.44 -3.51 -8.80
CA ALA A 184 -9.76 -3.48 -8.19
C ALA A 184 -10.81 -4.21 -9.05
N THR A 185 -10.81 -3.96 -10.36
CA THR A 185 -11.69 -4.66 -11.30
C THR A 185 -11.43 -6.16 -11.29
N ALA A 186 -10.17 -6.59 -11.35
CA ALA A 186 -9.83 -8.01 -11.30
C ALA A 186 -10.26 -8.67 -9.99
N ILE A 187 -10.08 -8.02 -8.84
CA ILE A 187 -10.56 -8.54 -7.55
C ILE A 187 -12.08 -8.69 -7.57
N TYR A 188 -12.80 -7.69 -8.07
CA TYR A 188 -14.25 -7.71 -8.16
C TYR A 188 -14.78 -8.83 -9.06
N GLU A 189 -14.13 -9.08 -10.21
CA GLU A 189 -14.52 -10.13 -11.15
C GLU A 189 -14.23 -11.54 -10.63
N VAL A 190 -13.10 -11.70 -9.93
CA VAL A 190 -12.57 -12.99 -9.52
C VAL A 190 -13.12 -13.48 -8.18
N CYS A 191 -13.46 -12.56 -7.26
CA CYS A 191 -14.00 -12.88 -5.93
C CYS A 191 -15.54 -12.96 -5.88
N ARG A 192 -16.19 -13.00 -7.04
CA ARG A 192 -17.65 -12.95 -7.15
C ARG A 192 -18.32 -14.27 -6.77
#